data_AF-A0A6J7Q6R4-F1
#
_entry.id   AF-A0A6J7Q6R4-F1
#
_cell.length_a   1.000
_cell.length_b   1.000
_cell.length_c   1.000
_cell.angle_alpha   90.00
_cell.angle_beta   90.00
_cell.angle_gamma   90.00
#
_symmetry.space_group_name_H-M   'P 1'
#
loop_
_entity.id
_entity.type
_entity.pdbx_description
1 polymer ?
#
loop_
_entity_poly.entity_id
_entity_poly.type
_entity_poly.pdbx_seq_one_letter_code
_entity_poly.pdbx_strand_id
1 'polypeptide(L)' 'MTNHFHSLVRLHTIAQEDGYIPGEGLSAIDTVVTYVLIPVGLFFGIALITWALTGDRKKKKSSSITSIE' A
#
# COMPACT_ATOMS: atom_id res chain seq x y z
N MET A 1 -6.59 -44.92 6.54
CA MET A 1 -6.19 -43.71 7.28
C MET A 1 -5.37 -42.84 6.33
N THR A 2 -5.97 -41.82 5.72
CA THR A 2 -5.29 -40.95 4.76
C THR A 2 -4.52 -39.87 5.50
N ASN A 3 -3.21 -39.81 5.29
CA ASN A 3 -2.32 -38.87 5.96
C ASN A 3 -2.75 -37.42 5.66
N HIS A 4 -3.27 -36.70 6.66
CA HIS A 4 -3.73 -35.31 6.59
C HIS A 4 -2.67 -34.32 6.06
N PHE A 5 -1.40 -34.73 6.07
CA PHE A 5 -0.30 -34.01 5.44
C PHE A 5 -0.50 -33.80 3.93
N HIS A 6 -1.13 -34.75 3.24
CA HIS A 6 -1.42 -34.64 1.80
C HIS A 6 -2.48 -33.58 1.47
N SER A 7 -3.40 -33.26 2.40
CA SER A 7 -4.44 -32.25 2.13
C SER A 7 -3.90 -30.82 2.27
N LEU A 8 -2.92 -30.60 3.16
CA LEU A 8 -2.28 -29.29 3.35
C LEU A 8 -1.39 -28.91 2.16
N VAL A 9 -0.67 -29.89 1.58
CA VAL A 9 0.13 -29.69 0.37
C VAL A 9 -0.75 -29.36 -0.84
N ARG A 10 -1.95 -29.95 -0.92
CA ARG A 10 -2.92 -29.64 -1.99
C ARG A 10 -3.47 -28.22 -1.88
N LEU A 11 -3.67 -27.66 -0.68
CA LEU A 11 -4.23 -26.32 -0.48
C LEU A 11 -3.42 -25.21 -1.20
N HIS A 12 -2.10 -25.40 -1.34
CA HIS A 12 -1.21 -24.44 -2.02
C HIS A 12 -1.30 -24.50 -3.56
N THR A 13 -2.02 -25.46 -4.12
CA THR A 13 -2.03 -25.77 -5.57
C THR A 13 -3.42 -25.74 -6.23
N ILE A 14 -4.49 -25.42 -5.48
CA ILE A 14 -5.88 -25.59 -5.94
C ILE A 14 -6.45 -24.40 -6.74
N ALA A 15 -5.79 -23.26 -6.83
CA ALA A 15 -6.32 -22.06 -7.51
C ALA A 15 -5.71 -21.77 -8.90
N GLN A 16 -5.15 -22.78 -9.56
CA GLN A 16 -4.56 -22.64 -10.90
C GLN A 16 -5.58 -23.20 -11.91
N GLU A 17 -6.11 -22.34 -12.77
CA GLU A 17 -6.94 -22.77 -13.89
C GLU A 17 -6.11 -23.55 -14.92
N ASP A 18 -6.77 -24.39 -15.72
CA ASP A 18 -6.10 -25.13 -16.78
C ASP A 18 -5.41 -24.16 -17.76
N GLY A 19 -4.12 -24.36 -18.00
CA GLY A 19 -3.28 -23.45 -18.80
C GLY A 19 -2.58 -22.33 -18.01
N TYR A 20 -2.72 -22.25 -16.69
CA TYR A 20 -1.96 -21.28 -15.89
C TYR A 20 -0.47 -21.65 -15.85
N ILE A 21 0.36 -20.81 -16.47
CA ILE A 21 1.82 -20.92 -16.47
C ILE A 21 2.35 -19.70 -15.71
N PRO A 22 2.70 -19.82 -14.41
CA PRO A 22 3.30 -18.72 -13.69
C PRO A 22 4.66 -18.38 -14.31
N GLY A 23 4.91 -17.10 -14.51
CA GLY A 23 6.26 -16.61 -14.80
C GLY A 23 7.22 -16.87 -13.63
N GLU A 24 8.50 -16.66 -13.86
CA GLU A 24 9.49 -16.74 -12.78
C GLU A 24 9.11 -15.80 -11.62
N GLY A 25 9.19 -16.33 -10.39
CA GLY A 25 8.90 -15.54 -9.21
C GLY A 25 9.94 -14.42 -9.04
N LEU A 26 9.47 -13.20 -8.73
CA LEU A 26 10.38 -12.12 -8.38
C LEU A 26 11.18 -12.48 -7.12
N SER A 27 12.41 -11.95 -7.03
CA SER A 27 13.16 -12.03 -5.78
C SER A 27 12.38 -11.34 -4.65
N ALA A 28 12.59 -11.77 -3.41
CA ALA A 28 11.91 -11.18 -2.26
C ALA A 28 12.18 -9.66 -2.15
N ILE A 29 13.40 -9.23 -2.49
CA ILE A 29 13.80 -7.83 -2.51
C ILE A 29 13.05 -7.08 -3.60
N ASP A 30 13.01 -7.60 -4.82
CA ASP A 30 12.31 -6.93 -5.93
C ASP A 30 10.82 -6.80 -5.63
N THR A 31 10.23 -7.81 -4.99
CA THR A 31 8.83 -7.79 -4.57
C THR A 31 8.58 -6.69 -3.54
N VAL A 32 9.40 -6.61 -2.49
CA VAL A 32 9.27 -5.57 -1.45
C VAL A 32 9.49 -4.17 -2.03
N VAL A 33 10.51 -4.01 -2.87
CA VAL A 33 10.79 -2.72 -3.52
C VAL A 33 9.62 -2.30 -4.39
N THR A 34 9.16 -3.20 -5.27
CA THR A 34 8.14 -2.89 -6.27
C THR A 34 6.77 -2.64 -5.66
N TYR A 35 6.34 -3.50 -4.73
CA TYR A 35 4.96 -3.48 -4.25
C TYR A 35 4.77 -2.80 -2.90
N VAL A 36 5.86 -2.45 -2.19
CA VAL A 36 5.79 -1.75 -0.91
C VAL A 36 6.54 -0.43 -0.98
N LEU A 37 7.83 -0.48 -1.32
CA LEU A 37 8.71 0.67 -1.20
C LEU A 37 8.38 1.76 -2.22
N ILE A 38 8.13 1.40 -3.48
CA ILE A 38 7.73 2.35 -4.53
C ILE A 38 6.37 3.02 -4.20
N PRO A 39 5.29 2.28 -3.89
CA PRO A 39 4.01 2.91 -3.51
C PRO A 39 4.11 3.81 -2.28
N VAL A 40 4.81 3.36 -1.23
CA VAL A 40 5.01 4.15 0.00
C VAL A 40 5.85 5.39 -0.28
N GLY A 41 6.93 5.25 -1.06
CA GLY A 41 7.77 6.36 -1.48
C GLY A 41 7.01 7.40 -2.29
N LEU A 42 6.15 6.96 -3.23
CA LEU A 42 5.29 7.87 -4.00
C LEU A 42 4.31 8.62 -3.11
N PHE A 43 3.68 7.94 -2.14
CA PHE A 43 2.79 8.57 -1.17
C PHE A 43 3.51 9.65 -0.36
N PHE A 44 4.67 9.34 0.21
CA PHE A 44 5.45 10.31 0.97
C PHE A 44 5.98 11.45 0.08
N GLY A 45 6.39 11.16 -1.15
CA GLY A 45 6.80 12.17 -2.11
C GLY A 45 5.70 13.21 -2.35
N ILE A 46 4.48 12.76 -2.65
CA ILE A 46 3.33 13.65 -2.85
C ILE A 46 2.96 14.39 -1.56
N ALA A 47 2.97 13.70 -0.42
CA ALA A 47 2.67 14.30 0.88
C ALA A 47 3.64 15.45 1.22
N LEU A 48 4.95 15.22 1.03
CA LEU A 48 5.98 16.22 1.28
C LEU A 48 5.88 17.39 0.30
N ILE A 49 5.65 17.13 -0.98
CA ILE A 49 5.43 18.19 -1.99
C ILE A 49 4.22 19.03 -1.61
N THR A 50 3.09 18.39 -1.29
CA THR A 50 1.86 19.08 -0.91
C THR A 50 2.06 19.91 0.35
N TRP A 51 2.72 19.33 1.35
CA TRP A 51 3.03 20.04 2.59
C TRP A 51 3.97 21.23 2.35
N ALA A 52 5.01 21.09 1.52
CA ALA A 52 5.90 22.20 1.19
C ALA A 52 5.15 23.33 0.44
N LEU A 53 4.22 23.00 -0.45
CA LEU A 53 3.48 23.98 -1.24
C LEU A 53 2.25 24.59 -0.53
N THR A 54 1.69 23.92 0.48
CA THR A 54 0.44 24.33 1.17
C THR A 54 0.60 24.54 2.68
N GLY A 55 1.73 24.13 3.27
CA GLY A 55 1.98 24.16 4.72
C GLY A 55 2.03 25.56 5.34
N ASP A 56 2.26 26.60 4.52
CA ASP A 56 2.23 28.00 4.93
C ASP A 56 0.82 28.60 5.08
N ARG A 57 -0.24 27.80 4.90
CA ARG A 57 -1.62 28.24 5.22
C ARG A 57 -1.86 28.28 6.74
N LYS A 58 -0.99 28.98 7.48
CA LYS A 58 -1.17 29.29 8.89
C LYS A 58 -1.81 30.68 9.02
N LYS A 59 -3.08 30.66 9.47
CA LYS A 59 -3.77 31.73 10.22
C LYS A 59 -4.16 33.01 9.44
N LYS A 60 -5.22 32.94 8.64
CA LYS A 60 -6.18 34.06 8.56
C LYS A 60 -7.61 33.55 8.67
N LYS A 61 -8.08 33.37 9.90
CA LYS A 61 -9.46 33.66 10.24
C LYS A 61 -9.49 34.17 11.67
N SER A 62 -9.13 35.45 11.85
CA SER A 62 -9.76 36.22 12.91
C SER A 62 -11.23 36.30 12.50
N SER A 63 -12.05 35.37 12.96
CA SER A 63 -13.50 35.50 12.86
C SER A 63 -13.89 36.63 13.80
N SER A 64 -13.99 37.83 13.26
CA SER A 64 -14.54 39.03 13.90
C SER A 64 -16.07 38.92 14.05
N ILE A 65 -16.53 37.81 14.64
CA ILE A 65 -17.89 37.50 15.08
C ILE A 65 -17.58 36.67 16.33
N THR A 66 -17.51 37.20 17.55
CA THR A 66 -18.63 37.72 18.33
C THR A 66 -18.06 38.59 19.46
N SER A 67 -18.19 39.91 19.37
CA SER A 67 -18.16 40.80 20.54
C SER A 67 -19.48 41.55 20.49
N ILE A 68 -20.36 41.27 21.45
CA ILE A 68 -21.59 42.04 21.66
C ILE A 68 -21.31 42.91 22.89
N GLU A 69 -21.53 44.21 22.71
CA GLU A 69 -21.47 45.28 23.71
C GLU A 69 -22.57 45.19 24.78
#